data_AF-A0A1A8CQG2-F1
#
_entry.id   AF-A0A1A8CQG2-F1
#
_cell.length_a   1.000
_cell.length_b   1.000
_cell.length_c   1.000
_cell.angle_alpha   90.00
_cell.angle_beta   90.00
_cell.angle_gamma   90.00
#
_symmetry.space_group_name_H-M   'P 1'
#
loop_
_entity.id
_entity.type
_entity.pdbx_description
1 polymer ?
#
loop_
_entity_poly.entity_id
_entity_poly.type
_entity_poly.pdbx_seq_one_letter_code
_entity_poly.pdbx_strand_id
1 'polypeptide(L)' 'KKHTRVHTGEKPYTCKDCGKEFADSSTFKNHLRVHTGEKPFKCTFCKRQFATRTTLKRHTRTHTGEKPYK' A
#
# COMPACT_ATOMS: atom_id res chain seq x y z
N LYS A 1 -12.21 17.37 1.10
CA LYS A 1 -12.86 16.34 0.25
C LYS A 1 -12.37 14.92 0.49
N LYS A 2 -11.08 14.58 0.42
CA LYS A 2 -10.63 13.18 0.61
C LYS A 2 -10.71 12.67 2.06
N HIS A 3 -10.34 13.50 3.05
CA HIS A 3 -10.48 13.16 4.48
C HIS A 3 -11.95 12.99 4.91
N THR A 4 -12.83 13.85 4.40
CA THR A 4 -14.27 13.82 4.72
C THR A 4 -14.96 12.52 4.26
N ARG A 5 -14.45 11.86 3.20
CA ARG A 5 -14.96 10.57 2.72
C ARG A 5 -14.84 9.43 3.73
N VAL A 6 -13.90 9.53 4.66
CA VAL A 6 -13.77 8.55 5.75
C VAL A 6 -14.95 8.65 6.72
N HIS A 7 -15.49 9.86 6.90
CA HIS A 7 -16.65 10.11 7.75
C HIS A 7 -17.97 9.79 7.04
N THR A 8 -18.06 10.06 5.74
CA THR A 8 -19.30 9.83 4.96
C THR A 8 -19.44 8.42 4.39
N GLY A 9 -18.35 7.64 4.37
CA GLY A 9 -18.34 6.29 3.80
C GLY A 9 -18.31 6.24 2.27
N GLU A 10 -18.21 7.39 1.58
CA GLU A 10 -18.15 7.46 0.12
C GLU A 10 -16.86 6.79 -0.42
N LYS A 11 -17.01 5.75 -1.24
CA LYS A 11 -15.91 5.00 -1.86
C LYS A 11 -16.01 5.01 -3.38
N PRO A 12 -15.54 6.07 -4.04
CA PRO A 12 -15.75 6.24 -5.49
C PRO A 12 -14.84 5.34 -6.35
N TYR A 13 -13.90 4.60 -5.76
CA TYR A 13 -12.96 3.77 -6.50
C TYR A 13 -13.26 2.28 -6.28
N THR A 14 -13.82 1.62 -7.27
CA THR A 14 -14.19 0.20 -7.21
C THR A 14 -13.27 -0.64 -8.10
N CYS A 15 -12.72 -1.72 -7.54
CA CYS A 15 -11.96 -2.72 -8.28
C CYS A 15 -12.90 -3.57 -9.11
N LYS A 16 -12.69 -3.63 -10.43
CA LYS A 16 -13.49 -4.46 -11.33
C LYS A 16 -13.20 -5.96 -11.20
N ASP A 17 -11.99 -6.32 -10.77
CA ASP A 17 -11.57 -7.73 -10.67
C ASP A 17 -12.13 -8.42 -9.41
N CYS A 18 -12.33 -7.69 -8.31
CA CYS A 18 -12.80 -8.28 -7.04
C CYS A 18 -13.91 -7.51 -6.32
N GLY A 19 -14.44 -6.44 -6.92
CA GLY A 19 -15.53 -5.64 -6.36
C GLY A 19 -15.15 -4.77 -5.15
N LYS A 20 -13.90 -4.78 -4.70
CA LYS A 20 -13.48 -4.00 -3.52
C LYS A 20 -13.52 -2.49 -3.80
N GLU A 21 -14.06 -1.75 -2.83
CA GLU A 21 -14.21 -0.31 -2.92
C GLU A 21 -13.20 0.43 -2.02
N PHE A 22 -12.75 1.59 -2.48
CA PHE A 22 -11.76 2.41 -1.82
C PHE A 22 -12.19 3.88 -1.83
N ALA A 23 -11.93 4.59 -0.72
CA ALA A 23 -12.18 6.03 -0.60
C ALA A 23 -11.09 6.90 -1.28
N ASP A 24 -9.93 6.30 -1.57
CA ASP A 24 -8.71 6.98 -1.99
C ASP A 24 -8.11 6.34 -3.26
N SER A 25 -7.82 7.15 -4.26
CA SER A 25 -7.20 6.74 -5.52
C SER A 25 -5.81 6.12 -5.33
N SER A 26 -5.03 6.60 -4.35
CA SER A 26 -3.69 6.09 -4.06
C SER A 26 -3.76 4.68 -3.49
N THR A 27 -4.72 4.44 -2.59
CA THR A 27 -4.97 3.11 -2.01
C THR A 27 -5.53 2.15 -3.06
N PHE A 28 -6.46 2.62 -3.89
CA PHE A 28 -6.97 1.87 -5.03
C PHE A 28 -5.87 1.46 -6.02
N LYS A 29 -5.02 2.41 -6.45
CA LYS A 29 -3.91 2.13 -7.37
C LYS A 29 -2.91 1.13 -6.79
N ASN A 30 -2.60 1.24 -5.49
CA ASN A 30 -1.76 0.25 -4.81
C ASN A 30 -2.42 -1.12 -4.74
N HIS A 31 -3.74 -1.19 -4.55
CA HIS A 31 -4.49 -2.43 -4.53
C HIS A 31 -4.46 -3.16 -5.88
N LEU A 32 -4.54 -2.44 -7.00
CA LEU A 32 -4.47 -3.05 -8.35
C LEU A 32 -3.19 -3.89 -8.55
N ARG A 33 -2.09 -3.56 -7.86
CA ARG A 33 -0.86 -4.36 -7.89
C ARG A 33 -1.00 -5.77 -7.30
N VAL A 34 -2.03 -6.02 -6.50
CA VAL A 34 -2.34 -7.36 -5.99
C VAL A 34 -2.79 -8.28 -7.12
N HIS A 35 -3.50 -7.73 -8.11
CA HIS A 35 -3.97 -8.49 -9.27
C HIS A 35 -2.85 -8.68 -10.31
N THR A 36 -2.06 -7.63 -10.57
CA THR A 36 -0.96 -7.72 -11.54
C THR A 36 0.30 -8.41 -11.01
N GLY A 37 0.42 -8.56 -9.68
CA GLY A 37 1.63 -9.05 -9.04
C GLY A 37 2.81 -8.07 -9.08
N GLU A 38 2.61 -6.83 -9.54
CA GLU A 38 3.66 -5.83 -9.68
C GLU A 38 4.26 -5.46 -8.31
N LYS A 39 5.58 -5.62 -8.17
CA LYS A 39 6.31 -5.28 -6.95
C LYS A 39 7.49 -4.36 -7.28
N PRO A 40 7.23 -3.06 -7.52
CA PRO A 40 8.25 -2.13 -8.00
C PRO A 40 9.29 -1.79 -6.92
N PHE A 41 9.01 -2.04 -5.64
CA PHE A 41 9.88 -1.64 -4.55
C PHE A 41 10.79 -2.80 -4.13
N LYS A 42 12.08 -2.73 -4.48
CA LYS A 42 13.07 -3.75 -4.12
C LYS A 42 13.83 -3.37 -2.85
N CYS A 43 13.99 -4.33 -1.94
CA CYS A 43 14.87 -4.21 -0.78
C CYS A 43 16.34 -4.29 -1.21
N THR A 44 17.14 -3.34 -0.76
CA THR A 44 18.58 -3.30 -1.04
C THR A 44 19.36 -4.37 -0.28
N PHE A 45 18.92 -4.74 0.94
CA PHE A 45 19.59 -5.73 1.78
C PHE A 45 19.42 -7.18 1.30
N CYS A 46 18.19 -7.58 0.96
CA CYS A 46 17.86 -8.98 0.65
C CYS A 46 17.20 -9.20 -0.71
N LYS A 47 17.13 -8.16 -1.56
CA LYS A 47 16.54 -8.19 -2.91
C LYS A 47 15.05 -8.57 -2.99
N ARG A 48 14.37 -8.82 -1.86
CA ARG A 48 12.90 -9.02 -1.80
C ARG A 48 12.16 -7.81 -2.35
N GLN A 49 11.09 -8.06 -3.10
CA GLN A 49 10.27 -7.03 -3.70
C GLN A 49 8.92 -6.87 -2.97
N PHE A 50 8.42 -5.63 -2.96
CA PHE A 50 7.20 -5.23 -2.25
C PHE A 50 6.29 -4.41 -3.17
N ALA A 51 4.99 -4.51 -2.95
CA ALA A 51 3.98 -3.79 -3.73
C ALA A 51 3.85 -2.30 -3.31
N THR A 52 4.29 -1.92 -2.10
CA THR A 52 4.20 -0.54 -1.60
C THR A 52 5.48 -0.08 -0.90
N ARG A 53 5.75 1.24 -0.96
CA ARG A 53 6.90 1.84 -0.26
C ARG A 53 6.81 1.71 1.26
N THR A 54 5.61 1.79 1.83
CA THR A 54 5.39 1.66 3.28
C THR A 54 5.73 0.26 3.80
N THR A 55 5.35 -0.78 3.05
CA THR A 55 5.69 -2.17 3.39
C THR A 55 7.19 -2.42 3.25
N LEU A 56 7.85 -1.90 2.21
CA LEU A 56 9.30 -1.93 2.09
C LEU A 56 9.97 -1.23 3.28
N LYS A 57 9.56 0.00 3.64
CA LYS A 57 10.14 0.76 4.77
C LYS A 57 9.99 0.02 6.10
N ARG A 58 8.85 -0.63 6.33
CA ARG A 58 8.67 -1.47 7.53
C ARG A 58 9.59 -2.69 7.49
N HIS A 59 9.73 -3.32 6.32
CA HIS A 59 10.65 -4.43 6.15
C HIS A 59 12.11 -4.03 6.34
N THR A 60 12.57 -2.87 5.85
CA THR A 60 13.97 -2.45 6.01
C THR A 60 14.37 -2.31 7.48
N ARG A 61 13.42 -1.99 8.37
CA ARG A 61 13.67 -1.94 9.82
C ARG A 61 14.03 -3.30 10.43
N THR A 62 13.65 -4.40 9.80
CA THR A 62 14.07 -5.74 10.25
C THR A 62 15.55 -6.01 9.97
N HIS A 63 16.17 -5.26 9.05
CA HIS A 63 17.61 -5.34 8.77
C HIS A 63 18.40 -4.36 9.64
N THR A 64 17.87 -3.16 9.86
CA THR A 64 18.57 -2.10 10.61
C THR A 64 18.36 -2.15 12.11
N GLY A 65 17.34 -2.87 12.60
CA GLY A 65 16.97 -2.88 14.02
C GLY A 65 16.38 -1.56 14.54
N GLU A 66 16.07 -0.61 13.64
CA GLU A 66 15.57 0.71 14.00
C GLU A 66 14.20 0.62 14.71
N LYS A 67 14.13 1.16 15.94
CA LYS A 67 12.91 1.32 16.73
C LYS A 67 12.46 2.79 16.72
N PRO A 68 11.44 3.16 15.93
CA PRO A 68 11.05 4.56 15.74
C PRO A 68 10.29 5.18 16.92
N TYR A 69 9.83 4.35 17.85
CA TYR A 69 9.05 4.76 19.02
C TYR A 69 9.81 4.32 20.27
N LYS A 70 9.93 5.22 21.24
CA LYS A 70 10.48 4.95 22.59
C LYS A 70 9.35 4.58 23.53
#